data_AF-A0A0Q4CDH7-F1
#
_entry.id   AF-A0A0Q4CDH7-F1
#
_cell.length_a   1.000
_cell.length_b   1.000
_cell.length_c   1.000
_cell.angle_alpha   90.00
_cell.angle_beta   90.00
_cell.angle_gamma   90.00
#
_symmetry.space_group_name_H-M   'P 1'
#
loop_
_entity.id
_entity.type
_entity.pdbx_description
1 polymer ?
#
loop_
_entity_poly.entity_id
_entity_poly.type
_entity_poly.pdbx_seq_one_letter_code
_entity_poly.pdbx_strand_id
1 'polypeptide(L)'
;MWIMAAVMQATVTPLPAEVENDLKCMAAISLAAPEMPADRQGAMGAGMMYFLGRIDHAAPTLDFTSQMKRLIAQPGGEARLRAELPRCSAVLHDRSDALLDRAPEPDEPR
;
A
#
# COMPACT_ATOMS: atom_id res chain seq x y z
N MET A 1 15.25 41.85 27.51
CA MET A 1 15.75 40.91 26.47
C MET A 1 14.59 39.98 26.14
N TRP A 2 13.94 40.14 24.98
CA TRP A 2 12.78 39.35 24.57
C TRP A 2 13.29 38.12 23.81
N ILE A 3 12.99 36.91 24.32
CA ILE A 3 13.27 35.66 23.62
C ILE A 3 12.09 35.42 22.68
N MET A 4 12.30 35.56 21.37
CA MET A 4 11.35 35.07 20.38
C MET A 4 11.40 33.54 20.36
N ALA A 5 10.32 32.90 20.82
CA ALA A 5 10.11 31.47 20.64
C ALA A 5 9.60 31.21 19.20
N ALA A 6 10.45 30.64 18.36
CA ALA A 6 10.05 30.18 17.04
C ALA A 6 9.23 28.89 17.17
N VAL A 7 7.93 28.98 16.94
CA VAL A 7 7.04 27.82 16.86
C VAL A 7 7.32 27.14 15.52
N MET A 8 8.07 26.03 15.53
CA MET A 8 8.17 25.16 14.36
C MET A 8 6.81 24.49 14.15
N GLN A 9 6.02 25.05 13.23
CA GLN A 9 4.83 24.36 12.73
C GLN A 9 5.31 23.18 11.89
N ALA A 10 5.05 21.96 12.37
CA ALA A 10 5.27 20.76 11.59
C ALA A 10 4.32 20.79 10.39
N THR A 11 4.82 21.19 9.23
CA THR A 11 4.08 21.13 7.98
C THR A 11 3.87 19.66 7.64
N VAL A 12 2.62 19.19 7.75
CA VAL A 12 2.23 17.87 7.25
C VAL A 12 2.37 17.92 5.74
N THR A 13 3.46 17.39 5.22
CA THR A 13 3.65 17.24 3.79
C THR A 13 2.65 16.17 3.32
N PRO A 14 1.75 16.49 2.38
CA PRO A 14 0.88 15.48 1.81
C PRO A 14 1.72 14.40 1.15
N LEU A 15 1.27 13.15 1.24
CA LEU A 15 1.97 12.05 0.59
C LEU A 15 1.90 12.23 -0.93
N PRO A 16 2.92 11.76 -1.67
CA PRO A 16 2.78 11.55 -3.10
C PRO A 16 1.53 10.70 -3.38
N ALA A 17 0.77 11.04 -4.42
CA ALA A 17 -0.50 10.38 -4.72
C ALA A 17 -0.35 8.86 -4.88
N GLU A 18 0.73 8.40 -5.51
CA GLU A 18 1.03 6.98 -5.67
C GLU A 18 1.27 6.27 -4.33
N VAL A 19 1.99 6.91 -3.41
CA VAL A 19 2.22 6.37 -2.06
C VAL A 19 0.92 6.29 -1.27
N GLU A 20 0.06 7.31 -1.38
CA GLU A 20 -1.26 7.27 -0.74
C GLU A 20 -2.15 6.18 -1.35
N ASN A 21 -2.13 5.99 -2.66
CA ASN A 21 -2.89 4.95 -3.36
C ASN A 21 -2.43 3.54 -2.97
N ASP A 22 -1.12 3.31 -2.87
CA ASP A 22 -0.55 2.05 -2.43
C ASP A 22 -0.87 1.78 -0.96
N LEU A 23 -0.84 2.82 -0.11
CA LEU A 23 -1.20 2.71 1.30
C LEU A 23 -2.69 2.38 1.49
N LYS A 24 -3.58 2.98 0.68
CA LYS A 24 -5.01 2.61 0.63
C LYS A 24 -5.17 1.14 0.27
N CYS A 25 -4.36 0.63 -0.67
CA CYS A 25 -4.40 -0.79 -1.03
C CYS A 25 -3.93 -1.72 0.09
N MET A 26 -2.84 -1.38 0.79
CA MET A 26 -2.43 -2.14 1.97
C MET A 26 -3.53 -2.18 3.05
N ALA A 27 -4.17 -1.04 3.31
CA ALA A 27 -5.24 -0.96 4.30
C ALA A 27 -6.49 -1.73 3.85
N ALA A 28 -6.89 -1.64 2.58
CA ALA A 28 -7.99 -2.42 2.01
C ALA A 28 -7.75 -3.93 2.13
N ILE A 29 -6.56 -4.40 1.75
CA ILE A 29 -6.15 -5.81 1.85
C ILE A 29 -6.17 -6.27 3.31
N SER A 30 -5.66 -5.44 4.24
CA SER A 30 -5.65 -5.74 5.68
C SER A 30 -7.06 -5.90 6.25
N LEU A 31 -8.02 -5.07 5.81
CA LEU A 31 -9.42 -5.16 6.24
C LEU A 31 -10.13 -6.39 5.67
N ALA A 32 -9.76 -6.83 4.46
CA ALA A 32 -10.35 -8.01 3.82
C ALA A 32 -9.72 -9.33 4.28
N ALA A 33 -8.47 -9.32 4.74
CA ALA A 33 -7.71 -10.52 5.09
C ALA A 33 -8.41 -11.47 6.09
N PRO A 34 -9.09 -10.99 7.16
CA PRO A 34 -9.79 -11.87 8.09
C PRO A 34 -10.99 -12.61 7.49
N GLU A 35 -11.56 -12.09 6.39
CA GLU A 35 -12.73 -12.63 5.71
C GLU A 35 -12.33 -13.63 4.59
N MET A 36 -11.04 -13.74 4.29
CA MET A 36 -10.55 -14.57 3.19
C MET A 36 -10.37 -16.04 3.59
N PRO A 37 -10.72 -16.98 2.69
CA PRO A 37 -10.37 -18.39 2.84
C PRO A 37 -8.86 -18.62 3.05
N ALA A 38 -8.51 -19.64 3.84
CA ALA A 38 -7.13 -19.93 4.23
C ALA A 38 -6.20 -20.16 3.03
N ASP A 39 -6.69 -20.81 1.99
CA ASP A 39 -5.98 -21.06 0.72
C ASP A 39 -5.67 -19.77 -0.07
N ARG A 40 -6.37 -18.67 0.23
CA ARG A 40 -6.15 -17.36 -0.38
C ARG A 40 -5.31 -16.39 0.47
N GLN A 41 -4.96 -16.77 1.70
CA GLN A 41 -4.13 -15.92 2.57
C GLN A 41 -2.72 -15.68 2.00
N GLY A 42 -2.14 -16.67 1.31
CA GLY A 42 -0.85 -16.50 0.65
C GLY A 42 -0.86 -15.40 -0.42
N ALA A 43 -1.94 -15.34 -1.22
CA ALA A 43 -2.12 -14.30 -2.23
C ALA A 43 -2.29 -12.90 -1.59
N MET A 44 -2.98 -12.82 -0.45
CA MET A 44 -3.12 -11.57 0.31
C MET A 44 -1.76 -11.08 0.84
N GLY A 45 -0.95 -12.00 1.37
CA GLY A 45 0.42 -11.70 1.79
C GLY A 45 1.30 -11.20 0.64
N ALA A 46 1.23 -11.83 -0.53
CA ALA A 46 1.94 -11.38 -1.72
C ALA A 46 1.50 -9.97 -2.17
N GLY A 47 0.19 -9.71 -2.20
CA GLY A 47 -0.35 -8.39 -2.50
C GLY A 47 0.13 -7.31 -1.53
N MET A 48 0.16 -7.62 -0.22
CA MET A 48 0.68 -6.72 0.81
C MET A 48 2.16 -6.38 0.56
N MET A 49 2.99 -7.39 0.31
CA MET A 49 4.43 -7.20 0.07
C MET A 49 4.71 -6.40 -1.21
N TYR A 50 3.88 -6.56 -2.24
CA TYR A 50 4.00 -5.78 -3.47
C TYR A 50 3.81 -4.27 -3.23
N PHE A 51 2.74 -3.89 -2.53
CA PHE A 51 2.48 -2.47 -2.22
C PHE A 51 3.49 -1.92 -1.20
N LEU A 52 3.89 -2.73 -0.21
CA LEU A 52 4.94 -2.35 0.71
C LEU A 52 6.25 -2.01 -0.03
N GLY A 53 6.69 -2.87 -0.95
CA GLY A 53 7.92 -2.64 -1.71
C GLY A 53 7.85 -1.39 -2.60
N ARG A 54 6.68 -1.08 -3.19
CA ARG A 54 6.46 0.16 -3.94
C ARG A 54 6.58 1.40 -3.06
N ILE A 55 5.98 1.35 -1.87
CA ILE A 55 6.02 2.47 -0.93
C ILE A 55 7.43 2.63 -0.37
N ASP A 56 8.11 1.55 0.04
CA ASP A 56 9.48 1.61 0.55
C ASP A 56 10.44 2.25 -0.47
N HIS A 57 10.23 1.98 -1.77
CA HIS A 57 10.99 2.62 -2.83
C HIS A 57 10.70 4.13 -2.95
N ALA A 58 9.44 4.54 -2.89
CA ALA A 58 9.01 5.92 -3.11
C ALA A 58 9.10 6.82 -1.85
N ALA A 59 8.98 6.24 -0.66
CA ALA A 59 8.91 6.90 0.63
C ALA A 59 9.55 6.04 1.74
N PRO A 60 10.88 5.85 1.73
CA PRO A 60 11.59 4.90 2.60
C PRO A 60 11.51 5.22 4.10
N THR A 61 11.13 6.44 4.47
CA THR A 61 11.00 6.88 5.87
C THR A 61 9.55 6.99 6.32
N LEU A 62 8.61 6.39 5.57
CA LEU A 62 7.19 6.47 5.89
C LEU A 62 6.85 5.65 7.14
N ASP A 63 6.15 6.25 8.09
CA ASP A 63 5.51 5.51 9.19
C ASP A 63 4.19 4.87 8.70
N PHE A 64 4.27 3.65 8.17
CA PHE A 64 3.12 2.89 7.69
C PHE A 64 1.99 2.79 8.71
N THR A 65 2.33 2.50 9.96
CA THR A 65 1.35 2.23 11.01
C THR A 65 0.53 3.48 11.31
N SER A 66 1.19 4.62 11.48
CA SER A 66 0.50 5.88 11.74
C SER A 66 -0.34 6.32 10.54
N GLN A 67 0.15 6.11 9.31
CA GLN A 67 -0.57 6.51 8.11
C GLN A 67 -1.79 5.63 7.85
N MET A 68 -1.70 4.30 8.07
CA MET A 68 -2.85 3.39 8.00
C MET A 68 -3.90 3.75 9.06
N LYS A 69 -3.49 4.00 10.30
CA LYS A 69 -4.39 4.44 11.38
C LYS A 69 -5.12 5.73 11.00
N ARG A 70 -4.40 6.69 10.40
CA ARG A 70 -5.01 7.93 9.89
C ARG A 70 -6.06 7.67 8.82
N LEU A 71 -5.82 6.77 7.87
CA LEU A 71 -6.81 6.43 6.83
C LEU A 71 -8.08 5.82 7.43
N ILE A 72 -7.94 4.90 8.39
CA ILE A 72 -9.06 4.23 9.06
C ILE A 72 -9.85 5.23 9.92
N ALA A 73 -9.17 6.16 10.60
CA ALA A 73 -9.79 7.15 11.48
C ALA A 73 -10.59 8.24 10.74
N GLN A 74 -10.52 8.32 9.40
CA GLN A 74 -11.34 9.26 8.64
C GLN A 74 -12.84 8.88 8.73
N PRO A 75 -13.75 9.85 8.56
CA PRO A 75 -15.19 9.55 8.48
C PRO A 75 -15.49 8.54 7.37
N GLY A 76 -16.03 7.38 7.76
CA GLY A 76 -16.29 6.26 6.84
C GLY A 76 -15.02 5.57 6.32
N GLY A 77 -13.88 5.71 7.00
CA GLY A 77 -12.57 5.24 6.57
C GLY A 77 -12.57 3.77 6.15
N GLU A 78 -13.08 2.87 7.01
CA GLU A 78 -13.16 1.44 6.65
C GLU A 78 -14.01 1.16 5.41
N ALA A 79 -15.19 1.78 5.29
CA ALA A 79 -16.07 1.57 4.15
C ALA A 79 -15.43 2.09 2.85
N ARG A 80 -14.76 3.24 2.90
CA ARG A 80 -14.01 3.80 1.78
C ARG A 80 -12.83 2.92 1.40
N LEU A 81 -12.08 2.42 2.37
CA LEU A 81 -10.95 1.52 2.12
C LEU A 81 -11.41 0.17 1.55
N ARG A 82 -12.53 -0.39 2.02
CA ARG A 82 -13.12 -1.58 1.38
C ARG A 82 -13.52 -1.31 -0.07
N ALA A 83 -14.00 -0.10 -0.39
CA ALA A 83 -14.33 0.29 -1.76
C ALA A 83 -13.10 0.41 -2.69
N GLU A 84 -11.88 0.45 -2.15
CA GLU A 84 -10.63 0.44 -2.93
C GLU A 84 -10.24 -0.96 -3.43
N LEU A 85 -10.81 -2.03 -2.85
CA LEU A 85 -10.45 -3.41 -3.19
C LEU A 85 -10.47 -3.72 -4.70
N PRO A 86 -11.48 -3.31 -5.50
CA PRO A 86 -11.47 -3.55 -6.94
C PRO A 86 -10.29 -2.89 -7.66
N ARG A 87 -9.97 -1.64 -7.31
CA ARG A 87 -8.82 -0.92 -7.88
C ARG A 87 -7.50 -1.62 -7.51
N CYS A 88 -7.36 -2.01 -6.24
CA CYS A 88 -6.16 -2.67 -5.76
C CYS A 88 -5.97 -4.05 -6.38
N SER A 89 -7.05 -4.80 -6.58
CA SER A 89 -7.03 -6.07 -7.30
C SER A 89 -6.60 -5.89 -8.75
N ALA A 90 -7.10 -4.86 -9.45
CA ALA A 90 -6.70 -4.57 -10.83
C ALA A 90 -5.19 -4.31 -10.94
N VAL A 91 -4.61 -3.52 -10.03
CA VAL A 91 -3.15 -3.27 -10.02
C VAL A 91 -2.34 -4.56 -9.84
N LEU A 92 -2.81 -5.48 -8.99
CA LEU A 92 -2.15 -6.76 -8.79
C LEU A 92 -2.30 -7.69 -10.00
N HIS A 93 -3.47 -7.69 -10.65
CA HIS A 93 -3.69 -8.43 -11.90
C HIS A 93 -2.79 -7.92 -13.02
N ASP A 94 -2.77 -6.61 -13.28
CA ASP A 94 -1.90 -6.00 -14.29
C ASP A 94 -0.43 -6.36 -14.05
N ARG A 95 0.00 -6.39 -12.78
CA ARG A 95 1.35 -6.79 -12.43
C ARG A 95 1.59 -8.28 -12.66
N SER A 96 0.65 -9.13 -12.30
CA SER A 96 0.73 -10.59 -12.52
C SER A 96 0.85 -10.89 -14.00
N ASP A 97 0.01 -10.28 -14.83
CA ASP A 97 0.00 -10.47 -16.28
C ASP A 97 1.34 -10.05 -16.89
N ALA A 98 1.87 -8.89 -16.49
CA ALA A 98 3.19 -8.43 -16.94
C ALA A 98 4.36 -9.36 -16.54
N LEU A 99 4.22 -10.15 -15.47
CA LEU A 99 5.22 -11.14 -15.06
C LEU A 99 5.07 -12.45 -15.83
N LEU A 100 3.85 -12.87 -16.14
CA LEU A 100 3.56 -14.11 -16.86
C LEU A 100 3.81 -13.98 -18.37
N ASP A 101 3.58 -12.81 -18.95
CA ASP A 101 3.91 -12.50 -20.35
C ASP A 101 5.42 -12.43 -20.60
N ARG A 102 6.23 -12.32 -19.53
CA ARG A 102 7.69 -12.45 -19.55
C ARG A 102 8.12 -13.82 -19.00
N ALA A 103 7.68 -14.92 -19.61
CA ALA A 103 8.34 -16.21 -19.35
C ALA A 103 9.79 -16.16 -19.88
N PRO A 104 10.80 -16.63 -19.13
CA PRO A 104 12.19 -16.70 -19.62
C PRO A 104 12.28 -17.64 -20.83
N GLU A 105 13.12 -17.28 -21.81
CA GLU A 105 13.56 -18.22 -22.85
C GLU A 105 14.03 -19.53 -22.19
N PRO A 106 13.65 -20.71 -22.72
CA PRO A 106 14.06 -21.97 -22.14
C PRO A 106 15.60 -22.05 -22.12
N ASP A 107 16.16 -22.18 -20.92
CA ASP A 107 17.60 -22.41 -20.73
C ASP A 107 18.07 -23.56 -21.63
N GLU A 108 19.05 -23.27 -22.47
CA GLU A 108 19.73 -24.22 -23.36
C GLU A 108 20.38 -25.33 -22.50
N PRO A 109 20.16 -26.61 -22.82
CA PRO A 109 20.73 -27.70 -22.04
C PRO A 109 22.26 -27.71 -22.19
N ARG A 110 22.98 -27.54 -21.06
CA ARG A 110 24.41 -27.87 -20.95
C ARG A 110 24.62 -29.34 -20.65
#